data_AF-A0A947G531-F1
#
_entry.id   AF-A0A947G531-F1
#
_cell.length_a   1.000
_cell.length_b   1.000
_cell.length_c   1.000
_cell.angle_alpha   90.00
_cell.angle_beta   90.00
_cell.angle_gamma   90.00
#
_symmetry.space_group_name_H-M   'P 1'
#
loop_
_entity.id
_entity.type
_entity.pdbx_description
1 polymer ?
#
loop_
_entity_poly.entity_id
_entity_poly.type
_entity_poly.pdbx_seq_one_letter_code
_entity_poly.pdbx_strand_id
1 'polypeptide(L)' 'MSLVYFLALIGVLVTIHEFGHFAAAKLLDFQVTTFSIGFGRPIFRVQLGDTDYRLGIVP' A
#
# COMPACT_ATOMS: atom_id res chain seq x y z
N MET A 1 -19.69 -6.24 -15.45
CA MET A 1 -19.98 -5.90 -14.03
C MET A 1 -19.20 -6.78 -13.06
N SER A 2 -19.22 -8.11 -13.20
CA SER A 2 -18.45 -9.04 -12.35
C SER A 2 -16.95 -8.74 -12.26
N LEU A 3 -16.29 -8.47 -13.40
CA LEU A 3 -14.85 -8.19 -13.43
C LEU A 3 -14.46 -6.92 -12.67
N VAL A 4 -15.29 -5.86 -12.76
CA VAL A 4 -15.03 -4.59 -12.06
C VAL A 4 -15.15 -4.79 -10.54
N TYR A 5 -16.16 -5.51 -10.08
CA TYR A 5 -16.31 -5.84 -8.66
C TYR A 5 -15.19 -6.76 -8.16
N PHE A 6 -14.73 -7.70 -8.98
CA PHE A 6 -13.59 -8.55 -8.64
C PHE A 6 -12.31 -7.74 -8.44
N LEU A 7 -11.98 -6.85 -9.39
CA LEU A 7 -10.79 -5.99 -9.29
C LEU A 7 -10.89 -5.03 -8.11
N ALA A 8 -12.07 -4.46 -7.84
CA ALA A 8 -12.29 -3.61 -6.68
C ALA A 8 -12.11 -4.36 -5.37
N LEU A 9 -12.66 -5.58 -5.26
CA LEU A 9 -12.51 -6.43 -4.07
C LEU A 9 -11.04 -6.79 -3.82
N ILE A 10 -10.33 -7.23 -4.86
CA ILE A 10 -8.90 -7.57 -4.73
C ILE A 10 -8.08 -6.34 -4.35
N GLY A 11 -8.31 -5.19 -5.01
CA GLY A 11 -7.57 -3.97 -4.68
C GLY A 11 -7.78 -3.51 -3.24
N VAL A 12 -9.01 -3.59 -2.72
CA VAL A 12 -9.29 -3.28 -1.31
C VAL A 12 -8.60 -4.28 -0.39
N LEU A 13 -8.68 -5.58 -0.70
CA LEU A 13 -8.09 -6.65 0.12
C LEU A 13 -6.57 -6.53 0.21
N VAL A 14 -5.89 -6.31 -0.93
CA VAL A 14 -4.43 -6.13 -0.98
C VAL A 14 -4.02 -4.87 -0.23
N THR A 15 -4.74 -3.75 -0.41
CA THR A 15 -4.47 -2.51 0.31
C THR A 15 -4.53 -2.71 1.82
N ILE A 16 -5.56 -3.40 2.32
CA ILE A 16 -5.70 -3.70 3.76
C ILE A 16 -4.58 -4.63 4.24
N HIS A 17 -4.19 -5.62 3.44
CA HIS A 17 -3.11 -6.55 3.78
C HIS A 17 -1.76 -5.85 3.94
N GLU A 18 -1.38 -5.02 2.96
CA GLU A 18 -0.14 -4.24 3.00
C GLU A 18 -0.15 -3.22 4.14
N PHE A 19 -1.30 -2.56 4.36
CA PHE A 19 -1.47 -1.68 5.51
C PHE A 19 -1.31 -2.42 6.84
N GLY A 20 -1.79 -3.66 6.94
CA GLY A 20 -1.62 -4.51 8.12
C GLY A 20 -0.16 -4.76 8.46
N HIS A 21 0.68 -5.09 7.46
CA HIS A 21 2.13 -5.24 7.65
C HIS A 21 2.79 -3.94 8.08
N PHE A 22 2.43 -2.84 7.44
CA PHE A 22 2.95 -1.52 7.79
C PHE A 22 2.60 -1.11 9.22
N ALA A 23 1.33 -1.26 9.60
CA ALA A 23 0.84 -0.96 10.93
C ALA A 23 1.54 -1.84 11.97
N ALA A 24 1.67 -3.15 11.71
CA ALA A 24 2.38 -4.06 12.60
C ALA A 24 3.87 -3.66 12.76
N ALA A 25 4.56 -3.31 11.67
CA ALA A 25 5.94 -2.85 11.72
C ALA A 25 6.09 -1.55 12.53
N LYS A 26 5.19 -0.56 12.32
CA LYS A 26 5.20 0.69 13.09
C LYS A 26 4.86 0.48 14.57
N LEU A 27 3.95 -0.44 14.90
CA LEU A 27 3.60 -0.78 16.27
C LEU A 27 4.74 -1.48 17.03
N LEU A 28 5.55 -2.25 16.31
CA LEU A 28 6.72 -2.93 16.85
C LEU A 28 8.00 -2.07 16.77
N ASP A 29 7.87 -0.79 16.45
CA ASP A 29 8.95 0.20 16.32
C ASP A 29 10.03 -0.18 15.28
N PHE A 30 9.66 -0.96 14.26
CA PHE A 30 10.52 -1.19 13.11
C PHE A 30 10.55 0.06 12.22
N GLN A 31 11.74 0.43 11.78
CA GLN A 31 11.90 1.49 10.80
C GLN A 31 11.41 1.01 9.42
N VAL A 32 10.36 1.65 8.91
CA VAL A 32 9.85 1.40 7.57
C VAL A 32 10.28 2.53 6.65
N THR A 33 11.15 2.23 5.70
CA THR A 33 11.70 3.21 4.74
C THR A 33 10.80 3.43 3.53
N THR A 34 9.94 2.47 3.19
CA THR A 34 9.02 2.57 2.06
C THR A 34 7.74 1.82 2.37
N PHE A 35 6.61 2.50 2.21
CA PHE A 35 5.29 1.90 2.21
C PHE A 35 4.66 2.17 0.85
N SER A 36 4.36 1.11 0.09
CA SER A 36 3.74 1.20 -1.23
C SER A 36 2.38 0.53 -1.18
N ILE A 37 1.36 1.18 -1.69
CA ILE A 37 0.07 0.57 -1.98
C ILE A 37 0.04 0.29 -3.49
N GLY A 38 0.04 -0.99 -3.84
CA GLY A 38 0.05 -1.44 -5.23
C GLY A 38 1.45 -1.44 -5.88
N PHE A 39 1.49 -1.89 -7.13
CA PHE A 39 2.71 -2.23 -7.87
C PHE A 39 3.01 -1.26 -9.03
N GLY A 40 4.28 -1.28 -9.46
CA GLY A 40 4.76 -0.57 -10.64
C GLY A 40 5.24 0.86 -10.35
N ARG A 41 5.16 1.73 -11.37
CA ARG A 41 5.56 3.13 -11.22
C ARG A 41 4.61 3.84 -10.26
N PRO A 42 5.12 4.51 -9.20
CA PRO A 42 4.27 5.28 -8.31
C PRO A 42 3.69 6.46 -9.08
N ILE A 43 2.36 6.59 -9.06
CA ILE A 43 1.63 7.77 -9.55
C ILE A 43 1.79 8.90 -8.55
N PHE A 44 1.82 8.52 -7.27
CA PHE A 44 1.91 9.45 -6.16
C PHE A 44 2.98 8.98 -5.18
N ARG A 45 3.75 9.94 -4.66
CA ARG A 45 4.83 9.70 -3.71
C ARG A 45 4.86 10.84 -2.70
N VAL A 46 4.84 10.53 -1.42
CA VAL A 46 4.97 11.48 -0.32
C VAL A 46 5.94 10.93 0.70
N GLN A 47 6.96 11.70 1.04
CA GLN A 47 7.86 11.35 2.13
C GLN A 47 7.37 12.02 3.41
N LEU A 48 7.11 11.22 4.46
CA LEU A 48 6.73 11.71 5.77
C LEU A 48 7.61 11.04 6.83
N GLY A 49 8.49 11.84 7.43
CA GLY A 49 9.54 11.34 8.31
C GLY A 49 10.50 10.40 7.54
N ASP A 50 10.74 9.23 8.10
CA ASP A 50 11.61 8.21 7.50
C ASP A 50 10.89 7.31 6.47
N THR A 51 9.56 7.45 6.35
CA THR A 51 8.74 6.57 5.51
C THR A 51 8.38 7.27 4.21
N ASP A 52 8.70 6.61 3.11
CA ASP A 52 8.30 7.00 1.76
C ASP A 52 7.00 6.30 1.35
N TYR A 53 5.90 7.06 1.33
CA TYR A 53 4.57 6.59 0.98
C TYR A 53 4.37 6.66 -0.53
N ARG A 54 4.09 5.52 -1.16
CA ARG A 54 3.94 5.39 -2.61
C ARG A 54 2.58 4.80 -2.95
N LEU A 55 2.01 5.25 -4.05
CA LEU A 55 0.78 4.68 -4.61
C LEU A 55 1.04 4.29 -6.06
N GLY A 56 1.00 2.98 -6.34
CA GLY A 56 1.23 2.37 -7.64
C GLY A 56 -0.01 2.41 -8.55
N ILE A 57 0.20 2.09 -9.83
CA ILE A 57 -0.88 2.02 -10.84
C ILE A 57 -1.67 0.73 -10.72
N VAL A 58 -1.03 -0.33 -10.23
CA VAL A 58 -1.60 -1.68 -10.21
C VAL A 58 -2.01 -2.01 -8.78
N PRO A 59 -3.27 -2.44 -8.55
CA PRO A 59 -3.71 -2.91 -7.23
C PRO A 59 -3.07 -4.24 -6.82
#